data_AF-A0A2N2HAE9-F1
#
_entry.id   AF-A0A2N2HAE9-F1
#
_cell.length_a   1.000
_cell.length_b   1.000
_cell.length_c   1.000
_cell.angle_alpha   90.00
_cell.angle_beta   90.00
_cell.angle_gamma   90.00
#
_symmetry.space_group_name_H-M   'P 1'
#
loop_
_entity.id
_entity.type
_entity.pdbx_description
1 polymer ?
#
loop_
_entity_poly.entity_id
_entity_poly.type
_entity_poly.pdbx_seq_one_letter_code
_entity_poly.pdbx_strand_id
1 'polypeptide(L)' 'MLSHMDPQNWVDLYGDQLYAYAFSRVQNRMVAEDLVQETFVAALSSSAKFEGVHRKRPGLRRF' A
#
# COMPACT_ATOMS: atom_id res chain seq x y z
N MET A 1 -15.49 -2.90 15.46
CA MET A 1 -15.53 -1.80 14.47
C MET A 1 -14.34 -2.06 13.55
N LEU A 2 -14.56 -2.38 12.28
CA LEU A 2 -13.48 -2.74 11.35
C LEU A 2 -12.59 -1.51 11.16
N SER A 3 -11.45 -1.50 11.85
CA SER A 3 -10.37 -0.55 11.67
C SER A 3 -9.95 -0.63 10.20
N HIS A 4 -10.42 0.33 9.40
CA HIS A 4 -9.83 0.60 8.10
C HIS A 4 -8.35 0.81 8.42
N MET A 5 -7.50 -0.14 8.01
CA MET A 5 -6.08 -0.10 8.35
C MET A 5 -5.51 1.15 7.72
N ASP A 6 -5.42 2.21 8.53
CA ASP A 6 -5.00 3.53 8.09
C ASP A 6 -3.64 3.37 7.42
N PRO A 7 -3.52 3.70 6.13
CA PRO A 7 -2.26 3.62 5.42
C PRO A 7 -1.14 4.43 6.07
N GLN A 8 -1.47 5.41 6.92
CA GLN A 8 -0.51 6.15 7.74
C GLN A 8 0.31 5.25 8.68
N ASN A 9 -0.26 4.13 9.14
CA ASN A 9 0.39 3.23 10.10
C ASN A 9 1.13 2.07 9.41
N TRP A 10 1.07 1.94 8.08
CA TRP A 10 1.61 0.77 7.38
C TRP A 10 3.13 0.65 7.48
N VAL A 11 3.83 1.80 7.50
CA VAL A 11 5.28 1.81 7.69
C VAL A 11 5.64 1.27 9.07
N ASP A 12 4.95 1.72 10.12
CA ASP A 12 5.20 1.27 11.49
C ASP A 12 4.83 -0.21 11.70
N LEU A 13 3.77 -0.68 11.03
CA LEU A 13 3.28 -2.05 11.18
C LEU A 13 4.07 -3.08 10.36
N TYR A 14 4.53 -2.70 9.18
CA TYR A 14 5.06 -3.65 8.19
C TYR A 14 6.48 -3.33 7.71
N GLY A 15 7.00 -2.14 8.00
CA GLY A 15 8.29 -1.65 7.48
C GLY A 15 9.45 -2.57 7.81
N ASP A 16 9.60 -2.95 9.08
CA ASP A 16 10.70 -3.83 9.53
C ASP A 16 10.65 -5.21 8.88
N GLN A 17 9.46 -5.82 8.77
CA GLN A 17 9.30 -7.13 8.15
C GLN A 17 9.56 -7.10 6.63
N LEU A 18 9.04 -6.07 5.95
CA LEU A 18 9.27 -5.89 4.51
C LEU A 18 10.73 -5.59 4.21
N TYR A 19 11.40 -4.78 5.05
CA TYR A 19 12.83 -4.51 4.92
C TYR A 19 13.66 -5.77 5.17
N ALA A 20 13.38 -6.54 6.23
CA ALA A 20 14.07 -7.79 6.50
C ALA A 20 13.94 -8.78 5.34
N TYR A 21 12.72 -8.90 4.77
CA TYR A 21 12.48 -9.72 3.59
C TYR A 21 13.28 -9.21 2.37
N ALA A 22 13.17 -7.93 2.03
CA ALA A 22 13.87 -7.35 0.88
C ALA A 22 15.39 -7.49 1.03
N PHE A 23 15.95 -7.15 2.20
CA PHE A 23 17.37 -7.27 2.50
C PHE A 23 17.86 -8.70 2.41
N SER A 24 17.08 -9.69 2.86
CA SER A 24 17.43 -11.11 2.73
C SER A 24 17.61 -11.57 1.26
N ARG A 25 16.97 -10.87 0.31
CA ARG A 25 17.02 -11.20 -1.12
C ARG A 25 18.12 -10.46 -1.86
N VAL A 26 18.30 -9.17 -1.57
CA VAL A 26 19.19 -8.30 -2.35
C VAL A 26 20.54 -8.06 -1.67
N GLN A 27 20.64 -8.32 -0.36
CA GLN A 27 21.83 -8.13 0.49
C GLN A 27 22.49 -6.74 0.35
N ASN A 28 21.70 -5.74 -0.04
CA ASN A 28 22.13 -4.36 -0.23
C ASN A 28 21.10 -3.46 0.45
N ARG A 29 21.56 -2.66 1.41
CA ARG A 29 20.70 -1.78 2.21
C ARG A 29 19.93 -0.79 1.34
N MET A 30 20.63 -0.05 0.49
CA MET A 30 20.02 1.00 -0.35
C MET A 30 18.97 0.41 -1.29
N VAL A 31 19.29 -0.70 -1.95
CA VAL A 31 18.33 -1.38 -2.84
C VAL A 31 17.13 -1.93 -2.06
N ALA A 32 17.33 -2.45 -0.85
CA ALA A 32 16.24 -2.94 -0.01
C ALA A 32 15.33 -1.80 0.47
N GLU A 33 15.90 -0.66 0.89
CA GLU A 33 15.15 0.53 1.30
C GLU A 33 14.31 1.09 0.15
N ASP A 34 14.88 1.19 -1.06
CA ASP A 34 14.16 1.65 -2.25
C ASP A 34 12.98 0.73 -2.61
N LEU A 35 13.20 -0.59 -2.61
CA LEU A 35 12.14 -1.56 -2.90
C LEU A 35 10.97 -1.47 -1.90
N VAL A 36 11.25 -1.29 -0.61
CA VAL A 36 10.21 -1.14 0.42
C VAL A 36 9.45 0.18 0.23
N GLN A 37 10.15 1.26 -0.07
CA GLN A 37 9.52 2.56 -0.35
C GLN A 37 8.60 2.50 -1.57
N GLU A 38 9.08 1.96 -2.70
CA GLU A 38 8.27 1.80 -3.92
C GLU A 38 7.03 0.95 -3.66
N THR A 39 7.16 -0.10 -2.84
CA THR A 39 6.05 -0.98 -2.46
C THR A 39 4.98 -0.20 -1.69
N PHE A 40 5.36 0.59 -0.68
CA PHE A 40 4.39 1.39 0.07
C PHE A 40 3.74 2.47 -0.80
N VAL A 41 4.49 3.13 -1.69
CA VAL A 41 3.96 4.12 -2.62
C VAL A 41 2.94 3.48 -3.57
N ALA A 42 3.23 2.31 -4.12
CA ALA A 42 2.31 1.57 -4.99
C ALA A 42 1.05 1.13 -4.23
N ALA A 43 1.22 0.64 -3.00
CA ALA A 43 0.11 0.20 -2.15
C ALA A 43 -0.82 1.36 -1.77
N LEU A 44 -0.26 2.51 -1.37
CA LEU A 44 -1.00 3.75 -1.10
C LEU A 44 -1.78 4.22 -2.34
N SER A 45 -1.11 4.24 -3.49
CA SER A 45 -1.70 4.65 -4.77
C SER A 45 -2.85 3.72 -5.20
N SER A 46 -2.75 2.43 -4.90
CA SER A 46 -3.80 1.44 -5.16
C SER A 46 -4.97 1.58 -4.17
N SER A 47 -4.68 1.78 -2.89
CA SER A 47 -5.69 1.96 -1.84
C SER A 47 -6.57 3.18 -2.10
N ALA A 48 -5.96 4.31 -2.47
CA ALA A 48 -6.69 5.52 -2.87
C ALA A 48 -7.59 5.29 -4.10
N LYS A 49 -7.14 4.49 -5.08
CA LYS A 49 -7.98 4.09 -6.23
C LYS A 49 -9.12 3.18 -5.80
N PHE A 50 -8.89 2.25 -4.88
CA PHE A 50 -9.91 1.35 -4.36
C PHE A 50 -11.02 2.11 -3.63
N GLU A 51 -10.69 3.07 -2.75
CA GLU A 51 -11.70 3.95 -2.14
C GLU A 51 -12.52 4.74 -3.17
N GLY A 52 -11.91 5.14 -4.29
CA GLY A 52 -12.58 5.80 -5.41
C GLY A 52 -13.49 4.86 -6.24
N VAL A 53 -13.08 3.61 -6.45
CA VAL A 53 -13.87 2.61 -7.20
C VAL A 53 -15.07 2.12 -6.40
N HIS A 54 -14.94 1.98 -5.07
CA HIS A 54 -16.06 1.60 -4.20
C HIS A 54 -17.09 2.73 -4.01
N ARG A 55 -16.77 3.98 -4.38
CA ARG A 55 -17.71 5.11 -4.42
C ARG A 55 -18.45 5.26 -5.76
N LYS A 56 -18.13 4.44 -6.77
CA LYS A 56 -18.94 4.43 -8.00
C LYS A 56 -20.25 3.70 -7.73
N ARG A 57 -21.33 4.47 -7.52
CA ARG A 57 -22.66 4.01 -7.90
C ARG A 57 -22.71 3.97 -9.43
N PRO A 58 -22.87 2.81 -10.09
CA PRO A 58 -23.46 2.80 -11.42
C PRO A 58 -24.96 3.12 -11.23
N GLY A 59 -25.25 4.40 -11.01
CA GLY A 59 -26.60 4.95 -10.96
C GLY A 59 -27.18 5.01 -12.37
N LEU A 60 -27.67 3.85 -12.80
CA LEU A 60 -28.75 3.58 -13.74
C LEU A 60 -29.47 4.80 -14.35
N ARG A 61 -29.45 4.84 -15.70
CA ARG A 61 -30.42 5.38 -16.67
C ARG A 61 -31.14 6.70 -16.32
N ARG A 62 -31.10 7.63 -17.28
CA ARG A 62 -32.33 8.09 -17.93
C ARG A 62 -32.06 8.43 -19.40
N PHE A 63 -33.09 8.12 -20.17
CA PHE A 63 -33.26 8.05 -21.62
C PHE A 63 -32.55 9.13 -22.45
#